data_AF-A0A9R1G279-F1
#
_entry.id   AF-A0A9R1G279-F1
#
_cell.length_a   1.000
_cell.length_b   1.000
_cell.length_c   1.000
_cell.angle_alpha   90.00
_cell.angle_beta   90.00
_cell.angle_gamma   90.00
#
_symmetry.space_group_name_H-M   'P 1'
#
loop_
_entity.id
_entity.type
_entity.pdbx_description
1 polymer ?
#
loop_
_entity_poly.entity_id
_entity_poly.type
_entity_poly.pdbx_seq_one_letter_code
_entity_poly.pdbx_strand_id
1 'polypeptide(L)'
;MMFTEPSNCIILDGTCMRHGPTRMLQIVSIKLAKIAMDGPIALYGYIALRDNLDRCLNYVVKFSRDGPIIVEQGSLINLTGPKRGIDFLGGILIEYDMRIKTAEPENHDLQLIDGVSILGNMGMRNRSVFTGRIHGDCGAVDITFSNLENAVEATVEVAISEVQSSFNLSLDCFTSGLNEQIRLFDGTIGEAQSLKRFVVAVVIDFWIHLKFKVAPKRSSSAEHDCFFNAGNIALMSVKVTWSPLPEGF
;
A
#
# COMPACT_ATOMS: atom_id res chain seq x y z
N MET A 1 9.49 17.53 7.74
CA MET A 1 9.93 16.28 7.10
C MET A 1 10.61 16.66 5.80
N MET A 2 11.86 16.22 5.57
CA MET A 2 12.49 16.33 4.26
C MET A 2 11.83 15.31 3.34
N PHE A 3 11.21 15.78 2.26
CA PHE A 3 10.94 14.95 1.09
C PHE A 3 12.29 14.36 0.64
N THR A 4 12.30 13.10 0.20
CA THR A 4 13.45 12.58 -0.55
C THR A 4 13.74 13.55 -1.70
N GLU A 5 14.93 14.15 -1.75
CA GLU A 5 15.28 15.03 -2.84
C GLU A 5 15.23 14.22 -4.15
N PRO A 6 14.35 14.60 -5.09
CA PRO A 6 14.12 13.83 -6.30
C PRO A 6 15.31 13.98 -7.24
N SER A 7 15.96 12.87 -7.55
CA SER A 7 17.17 12.78 -8.38
C SER A 7 16.94 13.07 -9.87
N ASN A 8 15.68 13.26 -10.29
CA ASN A 8 15.25 13.46 -11.68
C ASN A 8 14.62 14.84 -11.93
N CYS A 9 15.06 15.83 -11.16
CA CYS A 9 14.59 17.19 -11.30
C CYS A 9 15.08 17.86 -12.60
N ILE A 10 14.12 18.32 -13.41
CA ILE A 10 14.35 19.28 -14.50
C ILE A 10 14.41 20.66 -13.84
N ILE A 11 15.62 21.20 -13.73
CA ILE A 11 15.88 22.52 -13.15
C ILE A 11 15.82 23.57 -14.25
N LEU A 12 15.07 24.66 -14.02
CA LEU A 12 15.16 25.91 -14.80
C LEU A 12 15.46 27.04 -13.81
N ASP A 13 16.51 27.82 -14.08
CA ASP A 13 16.94 28.96 -13.24
C ASP A 13 17.12 28.62 -11.76
N GLY A 14 17.70 27.45 -11.46
CA GLY A 14 17.93 26.99 -10.08
C GLY A 14 16.68 26.53 -9.34
N THR A 15 15.50 26.60 -9.98
CA THR A 15 14.23 26.12 -9.42
C THR A 15 13.87 24.77 -10.04
N CYS A 16 13.46 23.82 -9.20
CA CYS A 16 12.97 22.55 -9.69
C CYS A 16 11.61 22.73 -10.37
N MET A 17 11.55 22.55 -11.68
CA MET A 17 10.32 22.76 -12.47
C MET A 17 9.48 21.50 -12.58
N ARG A 18 10.12 20.33 -12.71
CA ARG A 18 9.42 19.07 -12.93
C ARG A 18 10.28 17.88 -12.55
N HIS A 19 9.69 16.87 -11.90
CA HIS A 19 10.29 15.53 -11.87
C HIS A 19 9.77 14.77 -13.08
N GLY A 20 10.67 14.25 -13.92
CA GLY A 20 10.27 13.40 -15.04
C GLY A 20 9.59 12.13 -14.53
N PRO A 21 8.63 11.56 -15.25
CA PRO A 21 8.14 10.23 -14.89
C PRO A 21 9.28 9.20 -14.98
N THR A 22 9.19 8.12 -14.20
CA THR A 22 10.15 7.01 -14.23
C THR A 22 9.46 5.67 -14.47
N ARG A 23 10.22 4.59 -14.54
CA ARG A 23 9.70 3.23 -14.48
C ARG A 23 9.54 2.85 -13.02
N MET A 24 8.31 2.62 -12.57
CA MET A 24 8.00 2.30 -11.17
C MET A 24 7.42 0.90 -11.03
N LEU A 25 7.70 0.26 -9.89
CA LEU A 25 7.04 -0.96 -9.48
C LEU A 25 5.85 -0.61 -8.58
N GLN A 26 4.66 -1.10 -8.93
CA GLN A 26 3.48 -1.03 -8.06
C GLN A 26 3.23 -2.39 -7.42
N ILE A 27 3.29 -2.48 -6.09
CA ILE A 27 2.76 -3.64 -5.37
C ILE A 27 1.24 -3.56 -5.35
N VAL A 28 0.59 -4.53 -5.97
CA VAL A 28 -0.88 -4.60 -6.07
C VAL A 28 -1.46 -5.28 -4.85
N SER A 29 -0.92 -6.44 -4.48
CA SER A 29 -1.39 -7.21 -3.34
C SER A 29 -0.33 -8.17 -2.80
N ILE A 30 -0.48 -8.53 -1.53
CA ILE A 30 0.27 -9.60 -0.88
C ILE A 30 -0.78 -10.55 -0.29
N LYS A 31 -0.64 -11.84 -0.57
CA LYS A 31 -1.62 -12.86 -0.17
C LYS A 31 -0.92 -14.00 0.56
N LEU A 32 -1.50 -14.43 1.68
CA LEU A 32 -1.07 -15.65 2.35
C LEU A 32 -1.53 -16.85 1.52
N ALA A 33 -0.65 -17.40 0.70
CA ALA A 33 -1.01 -18.38 -0.33
C ALA A 33 -1.20 -19.78 0.25
N LYS A 34 -0.34 -20.16 1.20
CA LYS A 34 -0.36 -21.46 1.86
C LYS A 34 0.13 -21.34 3.29
N ILE A 35 -0.46 -22.12 4.18
CA ILE A 35 0.06 -22.36 5.53
C ILE A 35 0.09 -23.87 5.80
N ALA A 36 1.01 -24.31 6.64
CA ALA A 36 1.11 -25.71 7.07
C ALA A 36 0.10 -26.09 8.17
N MET A 37 -0.52 -25.09 8.80
CA MET A 37 -1.42 -25.23 9.95
C MET A 37 -2.88 -25.03 9.52
N ASP A 38 -3.80 -25.63 10.27
CA ASP A 38 -5.23 -25.40 10.06
C ASP A 38 -5.73 -24.19 10.88
N GLY A 39 -6.54 -23.34 10.24
CA GLY A 39 -7.20 -22.20 10.88
C GLY A 39 -6.45 -20.86 10.79
N PRO A 40 -6.97 -19.82 11.47
CA PRO A 40 -6.35 -18.50 11.51
C PRO A 40 -5.02 -18.52 12.26
N ILE A 41 -4.05 -17.77 11.76
CA ILE A 41 -2.74 -17.59 12.37
C ILE A 41 -2.52 -16.12 12.78
N ALA A 42 -1.75 -15.91 13.85
CA ALA A 42 -1.27 -14.59 14.24
C ALA A 42 0.06 -14.30 13.54
N LEU A 43 0.03 -13.42 12.53
CA LEU A 43 1.17 -13.13 11.67
C LEU A 43 1.81 -11.78 12.04
N TYR A 44 3.13 -11.75 12.13
CA TYR A 44 3.91 -10.52 12.29
C TYR A 44 5.21 -10.57 11.46
N GLY A 45 5.97 -9.47 11.46
CA GLY A 45 7.21 -9.35 10.68
C GLY A 45 7.10 -8.30 9.58
N TYR A 46 7.91 -8.42 8.55
CA TYR A 46 7.94 -7.45 7.46
C TYR A 46 8.22 -8.02 6.08
N ILE A 47 7.80 -7.27 5.07
CA ILE A 47 8.23 -7.40 3.68
C ILE A 47 8.60 -6.00 3.21
N ALA A 48 9.81 -5.84 2.68
CA ALA A 48 10.36 -4.57 2.25
C ALA A 48 11.08 -4.70 0.91
N LEU A 49 11.08 -3.61 0.15
CA LEU A 49 11.75 -3.52 -1.13
C LEU A 49 12.94 -2.57 -1.00
N ARG A 50 14.05 -2.91 -1.65
CA ARG A 50 15.22 -2.04 -1.84
C ARG A 50 15.41 -1.84 -3.33
N ASP A 51 15.30 -0.60 -3.77
CA ASP A 51 15.59 -0.20 -5.14
C ASP A 51 16.93 0.55 -5.19
N ASN A 52 17.24 1.13 -6.34
CA ASN A 52 18.50 1.85 -6.55
C ASN A 52 18.45 3.32 -6.09
N LEU A 53 17.29 3.84 -5.68
CA LEU A 53 17.15 5.24 -5.22
C LEU A 53 17.71 5.40 -3.81
N ASP A 54 17.30 4.55 -2.88
CA ASP A 54 17.93 4.40 -1.58
C ASP A 54 18.05 2.92 -1.25
N ARG A 55 19.18 2.52 -0.64
CA ARG A 55 19.39 1.12 -0.22
C ARG A 55 18.65 0.78 1.07
N CYS A 56 17.76 1.66 1.54
CA CYS A 56 17.01 1.51 2.77
C CYS A 56 15.80 0.62 2.55
N LEU A 57 15.26 0.08 3.65
CA LEU A 57 14.07 -0.78 3.61
C LEU A 57 12.83 0.07 3.36
N ASN A 58 12.23 -0.08 2.18
CA ASN A 58 10.92 0.48 1.87
C ASN A 58 9.84 -0.57 2.18
N TYR A 59 9.33 -0.54 3.41
CA TYR A 59 8.37 -1.52 3.93
C TYR A 59 7.01 -1.43 3.24
N VAL A 60 6.55 -2.53 2.66
CA VAL A 60 5.17 -2.66 2.16
C VAL A 60 4.28 -3.38 3.16
N VAL A 61 4.87 -4.26 3.97
CA VAL A 61 4.23 -4.92 5.13
C VAL A 61 5.14 -4.76 6.33
N LYS A 62 4.56 -4.39 7.47
CA LYS A 62 5.28 -4.33 8.75
C LYS A 62 4.31 -4.41 9.92
N PHE A 63 4.40 -5.48 10.69
CA PHE A 63 3.63 -5.69 11.91
C PHE A 63 4.58 -6.10 13.04
N SER A 64 4.41 -5.51 14.23
CA SER A 64 5.19 -5.90 15.40
C SER A 64 4.63 -7.19 16.00
N ARG A 65 5.45 -7.92 16.75
CA ARG A 65 5.01 -9.10 17.50
C ARG A 65 3.90 -8.78 18.52
N ASP A 66 3.87 -7.57 19.06
CA ASP A 66 2.87 -7.11 20.01
C ASP A 66 1.54 -6.72 19.35
N GLY A 67 1.59 -6.34 18.06
CA GLY A 67 0.42 -6.06 17.23
C GLY A 67 0.37 -6.95 15.98
N PRO A 68 0.27 -8.29 16.14
CA PRO A 68 0.16 -9.20 15.00
C PRO A 68 -1.22 -9.05 14.36
N ILE A 69 -1.34 -9.46 13.10
CA ILE A 69 -2.63 -9.57 12.41
C ILE A 69 -3.12 -11.01 12.44
N ILE A 70 -4.43 -11.21 12.55
CA ILE A 70 -5.04 -12.54 12.43
C ILE A 70 -5.46 -12.75 10.98
N VAL A 71 -4.93 -13.78 10.33
CA VAL A 71 -5.18 -14.06 8.91
C VAL A 71 -5.34 -15.55 8.66
N GLU A 72 -6.13 -15.90 7.65
CA GLU A 72 -6.33 -17.27 7.20
C GLU A 72 -5.64 -17.53 5.86
N GLN A 73 -5.51 -18.81 5.49
CA GLN A 73 -5.04 -19.16 4.16
C GLN A 73 -5.92 -18.53 3.08
N GLY A 74 -5.30 -17.87 2.12
CA GLY A 74 -5.97 -17.19 1.03
C GLY A 74 -6.34 -15.74 1.33
N SER A 75 -6.18 -15.26 2.56
CA SER A 75 -6.42 -13.86 2.91
C SER A 75 -5.37 -12.93 2.30
N LEU A 76 -5.80 -11.72 1.95
CA LEU A 76 -4.89 -10.62 1.66
C LEU A 76 -4.26 -10.10 2.95
N ILE A 77 -2.99 -9.75 2.89
CA ILE A 77 -2.26 -9.08 3.96
C ILE A 77 -2.35 -7.59 3.69
N ASN A 78 -2.89 -6.84 4.66
CA ASN A 78 -3.02 -5.40 4.55
C ASN A 78 -1.66 -4.75 4.30
N LEU A 79 -1.56 -4.01 3.21
CA LEU A 79 -0.37 -3.24 2.91
C LEU A 79 -0.30 -2.09 3.90
N THR A 80 0.85 -1.96 4.57
CA THR A 80 1.13 -0.76 5.34
C THR A 80 1.61 0.39 4.44
N GLY A 81 1.74 0.14 3.13
CA GLY A 81 2.12 1.11 2.11
C GLY A 81 3.62 1.43 2.14
N PRO A 82 4.30 1.44 0.99
CA PRO A 82 5.68 1.89 0.95
C PRO A 82 5.75 3.37 1.32
N LYS A 83 6.86 3.79 1.93
CA LYS A 83 7.10 5.18 2.36
C LYS A 83 7.24 6.13 1.18
N ARG A 84 7.65 5.60 0.03
CA ARG A 84 7.87 6.28 -1.25
C ARG A 84 7.64 5.30 -2.40
N GLY A 85 7.56 5.81 -3.62
CA GLY A 85 7.51 5.05 -4.84
C GLY A 85 8.73 4.14 -4.96
N ILE A 86 8.55 3.00 -5.64
CA ILE A 86 9.60 2.01 -5.85
C ILE A 86 10.11 2.17 -7.28
N ASP A 87 11.37 2.56 -7.43
CA ASP A 87 12.01 2.67 -8.74
C ASP A 87 12.32 1.29 -9.31
N PHE A 88 12.04 1.13 -10.60
CA PHE A 88 12.20 -0.14 -11.31
C PHE A 88 13.07 -0.03 -12.56
N LEU A 89 14.04 0.89 -12.55
CA LEU A 89 15.04 1.01 -13.59
C LEU A 89 16.10 -0.11 -13.52
N GLY A 90 16.32 -0.68 -12.34
CA GLY A 90 17.24 -1.81 -12.13
C GLY A 90 16.60 -2.98 -11.37
N GLY A 91 17.45 -3.88 -10.86
CA GLY A 91 17.01 -4.97 -10.00
C GLY A 91 16.53 -4.47 -8.64
N ILE A 92 15.43 -5.01 -8.16
CA ILE A 92 14.89 -4.76 -6.83
C ILE A 92 15.21 -5.94 -5.93
N LEU A 93 15.67 -5.69 -4.71
CA LEU A 93 15.75 -6.71 -3.67
C LEU A 93 14.45 -6.68 -2.85
N ILE A 94 13.79 -7.83 -2.73
CA ILE A 94 12.63 -8.03 -1.87
C ILE A 94 13.12 -8.80 -0.66
N GLU A 95 13.18 -8.14 0.49
CA GLU A 95 13.61 -8.70 1.77
C GLU A 95 12.39 -8.96 2.66
N TYR A 96 12.37 -10.12 3.30
CA TYR A 96 11.23 -10.55 4.10
C TYR A 96 11.68 -11.40 5.29
N ASP A 97 11.06 -11.14 6.44
CA ASP A 97 11.09 -11.98 7.63
C ASP A 97 9.67 -11.90 8.21
N MET A 98 8.86 -12.92 7.92
CA MET A 98 7.48 -13.04 8.40
C MET A 98 7.36 -14.27 9.29
N ARG A 99 6.73 -14.10 10.46
CA ARG A 99 6.65 -15.12 11.51
C ARG A 99 5.24 -15.29 12.02
N ILE A 100 4.95 -16.52 12.47
CA ILE A 100 3.70 -16.90 13.11
C ILE A 100 3.93 -16.87 14.61
N LYS A 101 3.22 -15.96 15.29
CA LYS A 101 3.26 -15.82 16.74
C LYS A 101 2.64 -17.03 17.41
N THR A 102 3.35 -17.58 18.38
CA THR A 102 2.90 -18.63 19.27
C THR A 102 2.55 -18.07 20.65
N ALA A 103 1.94 -18.89 21.51
CA ALA A 103 1.71 -18.53 22.91
C ALA A 103 3.01 -18.44 23.74
N GLU A 104 4.08 -19.03 23.22
CA GLU A 104 5.41 -19.09 23.83
C GLU A 104 6.21 -17.79 23.57
N PRO A 105 7.39 -17.64 24.19
CA PRO A 105 8.29 -16.52 23.88
C PRO A 105 8.78 -16.54 22.42
N GLU A 106 9.24 -15.39 21.93
CA GLU A 106 9.56 -15.15 20.51
C GLU A 106 10.49 -16.18 19.86
N ASN A 107 11.39 -16.79 20.63
CA ASN A 107 12.30 -17.83 20.15
C ASN A 107 11.62 -19.14 19.72
N HIS A 108 10.33 -19.31 20.03
CA HIS A 108 9.52 -20.46 19.61
C HIS A 108 8.55 -20.10 18.48
N ASP A 109 8.53 -18.86 18.02
CA ASP A 109 7.68 -18.46 16.91
C ASP A 109 8.13 -19.14 15.62
N LEU A 110 7.15 -19.50 14.78
CA LEU A 110 7.41 -20.27 13.57
C LEU A 110 7.75 -19.32 12.41
N GLN A 111 8.78 -19.65 11.63
CA GLN A 111 9.13 -18.89 10.44
C GLN A 111 8.14 -19.20 9.31
N LEU A 112 7.43 -18.19 8.80
CA LEU A 112 6.58 -18.35 7.61
C LEU A 112 7.46 -18.26 6.35
N ILE A 113 8.18 -17.16 6.19
CA ILE A 113 9.14 -16.90 5.12
C ILE A 113 10.30 -16.08 5.69
N ASP A 114 11.54 -16.38 5.30
CA ASP A 114 12.73 -15.59 5.62
C ASP A 114 13.67 -15.59 4.41
N GLY A 115 14.23 -14.43 4.09
CA GLY A 115 15.27 -14.29 3.07
C GLY A 115 15.10 -13.10 2.15
N VAL A 116 15.73 -13.22 0.98
CA VAL A 116 15.80 -12.16 -0.04
C VAL A 116 15.56 -12.75 -1.42
N SER A 117 14.68 -12.10 -2.19
CA SER A 117 14.44 -12.41 -3.60
C SER A 117 14.89 -11.24 -4.48
N ILE A 118 15.42 -11.54 -5.66
CA ILE A 118 15.79 -10.52 -6.64
C ILE A 118 14.70 -10.45 -7.72
N LEU A 119 14.14 -9.26 -7.91
CA LEU A 119 13.22 -8.97 -8.99
C LEU A 119 13.95 -8.19 -10.09
N GLY A 120 14.20 -8.87 -11.22
CA GLY A 120 14.73 -8.25 -12.42
C GLY A 120 13.64 -7.58 -13.25
N ASN A 121 14.03 -6.64 -14.10
CA ASN A 121 13.10 -5.86 -14.93
C ASN A 121 12.94 -6.40 -16.37
N MET A 122 13.72 -7.42 -16.74
CA MET A 122 13.71 -8.06 -18.06
C MET A 122 12.44 -8.88 -18.28
N GLY A 123 11.76 -8.67 -19.42
CA GLY A 123 10.58 -9.44 -19.82
C GLY A 123 9.25 -8.99 -19.20
N MET A 124 9.26 -8.00 -18.28
CA MET A 124 8.04 -7.49 -17.68
C MET A 124 7.33 -6.47 -18.58
N ARG A 125 6.21 -6.91 -19.18
CA ARG A 125 5.34 -6.05 -19.98
C ARG A 125 4.75 -4.90 -19.14
N ASN A 126 4.81 -3.69 -19.68
CA ASN A 126 4.20 -2.50 -19.08
C ASN A 126 2.71 -2.72 -18.79
N ARG A 127 2.24 -2.27 -17.62
CA ARG A 127 0.86 -2.35 -17.14
C ARG A 127 0.29 -3.77 -17.05
N SER A 128 1.16 -4.79 -17.04
CA SER A 128 0.76 -6.18 -16.83
C SER A 128 1.02 -6.59 -15.39
N VAL A 129 0.15 -7.44 -14.88
CA VAL A 129 0.19 -7.91 -13.50
C VAL A 129 0.95 -9.22 -13.45
N PHE A 130 1.85 -9.33 -12.49
CA PHE A 130 2.67 -10.52 -12.28
C PHE A 130 2.52 -10.96 -10.83
N THR A 131 2.40 -12.26 -10.63
CA THR A 131 2.35 -12.86 -9.30
C THR A 131 3.54 -13.79 -9.13
N GLY A 132 4.41 -13.47 -8.17
CA GLY A 132 5.50 -14.34 -7.73
C GLY A 132 5.11 -15.03 -6.43
N ARG A 133 5.49 -16.31 -6.29
CA ARG A 133 5.31 -17.06 -5.04
C ARG A 133 6.63 -17.15 -4.29
N ILE A 134 6.61 -16.74 -3.03
CA ILE A 134 7.71 -16.90 -2.08
C ILE A 134 7.36 -18.10 -1.18
N HIS A 135 8.19 -19.14 -1.25
CA HIS A 135 8.05 -20.32 -0.41
C HIS A 135 8.88 -20.15 0.86
N GLY A 136 8.36 -20.62 1.99
CA GLY A 136 9.11 -20.72 3.24
C GLY A 136 8.70 -21.94 4.03
N ASP A 137 9.16 -22.02 5.27
CA ASP A 137 9.15 -23.26 6.04
C ASP A 137 7.73 -23.67 6.44
N CYS A 138 6.94 -22.72 6.93
CA CYS A 138 5.58 -22.98 7.40
C CYS A 138 4.49 -22.54 6.40
N GLY A 139 4.86 -22.15 5.18
CA GLY A 139 3.86 -21.70 4.19
C GLY A 139 4.43 -21.05 2.93
N ALA A 140 3.61 -20.23 2.29
CA ALA A 140 3.98 -19.46 1.12
C ALA A 140 3.19 -18.15 1.05
N VAL A 141 3.82 -17.11 0.50
CA VAL A 141 3.21 -15.81 0.27
C VAL A 141 3.27 -15.49 -1.23
N ASP A 142 2.15 -15.08 -1.80
CA ASP A 142 2.10 -14.57 -3.17
C ASP A 142 2.23 -13.05 -3.13
N ILE A 143 3.19 -12.52 -3.90
CA ILE A 143 3.35 -11.08 -4.12
C ILE A 143 2.91 -10.76 -5.55
N THR A 144 1.91 -9.88 -5.67
CA THR A 144 1.38 -9.43 -6.95
C THR A 144 1.79 -7.99 -7.20
N PHE A 145 2.34 -7.72 -8.37
CA PHE A 145 2.91 -6.41 -8.71
C PHE A 145 2.79 -6.11 -10.21
N SER A 146 3.01 -4.85 -10.57
CA SER A 146 2.96 -4.38 -11.95
C SER A 146 4.12 -3.44 -12.25
N ASN A 147 4.63 -3.53 -13.48
CA ASN A 147 5.60 -2.60 -14.04
C ASN A 147 4.86 -1.43 -14.70
N LEU A 148 5.10 -0.21 -14.25
CA LEU A 148 4.53 0.99 -14.84
C LEU A 148 5.62 1.88 -15.44
N GLU A 149 5.64 1.98 -16.75
CA GLU A 149 6.47 2.96 -17.45
C GLU A 149 5.79 4.32 -17.46
N ASN A 150 6.60 5.38 -17.45
CA ASN A 150 6.14 6.77 -17.41
C ASN A 150 5.24 7.08 -16.20
N ALA A 151 5.58 6.56 -15.03
CA ALA A 151 4.83 6.72 -13.80
C ALA A 151 5.40 7.78 -12.85
N VAL A 152 4.51 8.31 -12.01
CA VAL A 152 4.76 9.25 -10.91
C VAL A 152 4.20 8.72 -9.60
N GLU A 153 4.73 9.23 -8.49
CA GLU A 153 4.27 8.91 -7.14
C GLU A 153 2.99 9.70 -6.81
N ALA A 154 1.88 8.99 -6.60
CA ALA A 154 0.69 9.54 -5.95
C ALA A 154 0.72 9.20 -4.46
N THR A 155 0.59 10.24 -3.63
CA THR A 155 0.47 10.10 -2.18
C THR A 155 -0.99 10.27 -1.78
N VAL A 156 -1.52 9.28 -1.07
CA VAL A 156 -2.90 9.31 -0.54
C VAL A 156 -2.84 9.38 0.98
N GLU A 157 -3.34 10.47 1.53
CA GLU A 157 -3.46 10.71 2.97
C GLU A 157 -4.93 10.95 3.31
N VAL A 158 -5.44 10.19 4.27
CA VAL A 158 -6.84 10.27 4.69
C VAL A 158 -6.89 10.61 6.16
N ALA A 159 -7.55 11.71 6.49
CA ALA A 159 -7.79 12.15 7.86
C ALA A 159 -9.27 12.05 8.19
N ILE A 160 -9.59 11.34 9.28
CA ILE A 160 -10.94 11.21 9.80
C ILE A 160 -11.03 12.12 11.02
N SER A 161 -11.75 13.24 10.89
CA SER A 161 -11.78 14.28 11.91
C SER A 161 -12.85 14.07 12.98
N GLU A 162 -13.97 13.43 12.64
CA GLU A 162 -15.10 13.25 13.53
C GLU A 162 -15.70 11.85 13.36
N VAL A 163 -15.96 11.17 14.48
CA VAL A 163 -16.54 9.82 14.50
C VAL A 163 -17.64 9.79 15.54
N GLN A 164 -18.90 9.69 15.10
CA GLN A 164 -20.05 9.61 16.01
C GLN A 164 -20.23 8.18 16.58
N SER A 165 -19.92 7.17 15.78
CA SER A 165 -19.98 5.77 16.19
C SER A 165 -19.00 4.94 15.36
N SER A 166 -18.55 3.80 15.88
CA SER A 166 -17.59 2.96 15.18
C SER A 166 -18.17 2.43 13.85
N PHE A 167 -17.42 2.53 12.76
CA PHE A 167 -17.81 2.04 11.44
C PHE A 167 -16.67 1.26 10.78
N ASN A 168 -16.99 0.40 9.81
CA ASN A 168 -15.99 -0.24 8.98
C ASN A 168 -15.72 0.64 7.75
N LEU A 169 -14.44 0.81 7.44
CA LEU A 169 -13.96 1.56 6.29
C LEU A 169 -13.09 0.66 5.42
N SER A 170 -13.43 0.58 4.14
CA SER A 170 -12.54 0.05 3.11
C SER A 170 -12.18 1.19 2.15
N LEU A 171 -10.88 1.34 1.87
CA LEU A 171 -10.35 2.27 0.87
C LEU A 171 -9.65 1.45 -0.21
N ASP A 172 -10.27 1.43 -1.38
CA ASP A 172 -9.73 0.79 -2.57
C ASP A 172 -9.20 1.86 -3.53
N CYS A 173 -8.08 1.56 -4.19
CA CYS A 173 -7.46 2.39 -5.18
C CYS A 173 -7.38 1.66 -6.52
N PHE A 174 -7.80 2.35 -7.58
CA PHE A 174 -7.69 1.92 -8.96
C PHE A 174 -6.86 2.95 -9.70
N THR A 175 -5.98 2.49 -10.58
CA THR A 175 -5.24 3.38 -11.48
C THR A 175 -5.62 3.00 -12.88
N SER A 176 -6.05 3.96 -13.71
CA SER A 176 -6.38 3.61 -15.09
C SER A 176 -5.17 3.00 -15.81
N GLY A 177 -5.44 2.06 -16.70
CA GLY A 177 -4.39 1.23 -17.32
C GLY A 177 -3.92 0.06 -16.47
N LEU A 178 -4.36 -0.07 -15.21
CA LEU A 178 -4.12 -1.21 -14.34
C LEU A 178 -5.49 -1.73 -13.89
N ASN A 179 -5.91 -2.89 -14.40
CA ASN A 179 -7.25 -3.44 -14.14
C ASN A 179 -7.37 -4.15 -12.78
N GLU A 180 -6.50 -3.82 -11.83
CA GLU A 180 -6.45 -4.45 -10.52
C GLU A 180 -6.83 -3.47 -9.42
N GLN A 181 -7.49 -4.01 -8.40
CA GLN A 181 -7.80 -3.29 -7.17
C GLN A 181 -6.58 -3.30 -6.25
N ILE A 182 -6.15 -2.12 -5.82
CA ILE A 182 -5.12 -1.94 -4.79
C ILE A 182 -5.85 -1.57 -3.49
N ARG A 183 -5.89 -2.49 -2.52
CA ARG A 183 -6.51 -2.20 -1.22
C ARG A 183 -5.54 -1.40 -0.36
N LEU A 184 -5.87 -0.13 -0.11
CA LEU A 184 -5.07 0.76 0.72
C LEU A 184 -5.41 0.57 2.21
N PHE A 185 -6.69 0.47 2.55
CA PHE A 185 -7.14 0.30 3.93
C PHE A 185 -8.36 -0.60 4.01
N ASP A 186 -8.44 -1.41 5.06
CA ASP A 186 -9.61 -2.21 5.41
C ASP A 186 -9.59 -2.46 6.92
N GLY A 187 -10.54 -1.86 7.64
CA GLY A 187 -10.56 -1.91 9.09
C GLY A 187 -11.70 -1.13 9.74
N THR A 188 -11.77 -1.21 11.06
CA THR A 188 -12.75 -0.50 11.87
C THR A 188 -12.19 0.83 12.37
N ILE A 189 -12.95 1.90 12.19
CA ILE A 189 -12.66 3.24 12.70
C ILE A 189 -13.56 3.48 13.91
N GLY A 190 -12.95 3.65 15.08
CA GLY A 190 -13.65 3.94 16.34
C GLY A 190 -13.60 5.39 16.79
N GLU A 191 -12.56 6.12 16.35
CA GLU A 191 -12.26 7.49 16.78
C GLU A 191 -11.59 8.27 15.66
N ALA A 192 -11.53 9.61 15.83
CA ALA A 192 -10.86 10.50 14.92
C ALA A 192 -9.36 10.16 14.84
N GLN A 193 -8.86 9.95 13.63
CA GLN A 193 -7.49 9.55 13.39
C GLN A 193 -7.05 9.88 11.97
N SER A 194 -5.75 10.04 11.77
CA SER A 194 -5.15 10.01 10.43
C SER A 194 -4.81 8.56 10.08
N LEU A 195 -5.28 8.11 8.93
CA LEU A 195 -4.80 6.85 8.38
C LEU A 195 -3.34 6.99 7.97
N LYS A 196 -2.65 5.86 7.88
CA LYS A 196 -1.28 5.83 7.39
C LYS A 196 -1.22 6.38 5.96
N ARG A 197 -0.16 7.11 5.63
CA ARG A 197 0.12 7.56 4.27
C ARG A 197 0.27 6.36 3.34
N PHE A 198 -0.40 6.39 2.20
CA PHE A 198 -0.25 5.40 1.14
C PHE A 198 0.45 6.01 -0.06
N VAL A 199 1.23 5.19 -0.75
CA VAL A 199 1.94 5.57 -1.96
C VAL A 199 1.56 4.61 -3.09
N VAL A 200 1.14 5.18 -4.22
CA VAL A 200 0.70 4.46 -5.41
C VAL A 200 1.41 5.06 -6.63
N ALA A 201 1.97 4.23 -7.49
CA ALA A 201 2.52 4.63 -8.77
C ALA A 201 1.39 4.77 -9.80
N VAL A 202 1.35 5.91 -10.50
CA VAL A 202 0.32 6.23 -11.49
C VAL A 202 1.00 6.72 -12.76
N VAL A 203 0.58 6.22 -13.93
CA VAL A 203 1.10 6.69 -15.22
C VAL A 203 0.68 8.16 -15.43
N ILE A 204 1.56 9.00 -15.96
CA ILE A 204 1.20 10.39 -16.33
C ILE A 204 0.06 10.39 -17.35
N ASP A 205 -0.83 11.37 -17.25
CA ASP A 205 -2.05 11.54 -18.07
C ASP A 205 -3.12 10.47 -17.83
N PHE A 206 -2.89 9.56 -16.89
CA PHE A 206 -3.88 8.62 -16.38
C PHE A 206 -4.51 9.17 -15.10
N TRP A 207 -5.43 8.42 -14.50
CA TRP A 207 -6.17 8.82 -13.31
C TRP A 207 -6.09 7.77 -12.22
N ILE A 208 -6.14 8.25 -10.98
CA ILE A 208 -6.37 7.46 -9.79
C ILE A 208 -7.83 7.60 -9.38
N HIS A 209 -8.45 6.48 -9.02
CA HIS A 209 -9.80 6.40 -8.49
C HIS A 209 -9.76 5.77 -7.13
N LEU A 210 -10.15 6.57 -6.13
CA LEU A 210 -10.27 6.17 -4.76
C LEU A 210 -11.73 5.85 -4.49
N LYS A 211 -12.00 4.61 -4.08
CA LYS A 211 -13.33 4.14 -3.70
C LYS A 211 -13.37 3.90 -2.20
N PHE A 212 -14.14 4.72 -1.50
CA PHE A 212 -14.41 4.60 -0.08
C PHE A 212 -15.70 3.82 0.13
N LYS A 213 -15.66 2.77 0.92
CA LYS A 213 -16.85 2.04 1.38
C LYS A 213 -16.98 2.22 2.87
N VAL A 214 -18.05 2.87 3.30
CA VAL A 214 -18.33 3.18 4.70
C VAL A 214 -19.53 2.34 5.12
N ALA A 215 -19.33 1.38 6.01
CA ALA A 215 -20.37 0.51 6.52
C ALA A 215 -20.58 0.74 8.02
N PRO A 216 -21.67 1.43 8.42
CA PRO A 216 -22.09 1.47 9.81
C PRO A 216 -22.46 0.06 10.28
N LYS A 217 -22.19 -0.31 11.54
CA LYS A 217 -22.48 -1.64 12.08
C LYS A 217 -23.95 -2.08 11.97
N ARG A 218 -24.89 -1.16 11.72
CA ARG A 218 -26.34 -1.39 11.74
C ARG A 218 -27.08 -0.84 10.52
N SER A 219 -26.39 -0.44 9.45
CA SER A 219 -27.02 0.22 8.30
C SER A 219 -26.39 -0.18 6.98
N SER A 220 -27.06 0.16 5.87
CA SER A 220 -26.53 -0.04 4.52
C SER A 220 -25.21 0.71 4.32
N SER A 221 -24.27 0.08 3.61
CA SER A 221 -23.00 0.72 3.26
C SER A 221 -23.21 1.87 2.28
N ALA A 222 -22.51 2.98 2.51
CA ALA A 222 -22.37 4.06 1.54
C ALA A 222 -21.05 3.87 0.76
N GLU A 223 -21.09 4.19 -0.52
CA GLU A 223 -19.90 4.23 -1.38
C GLU A 223 -19.65 5.66 -1.85
N HIS A 224 -18.38 6.07 -1.85
CA HIS A 224 -17.94 7.36 -2.36
C HIS A 224 -16.75 7.18 -3.29
N ASP A 225 -16.83 7.76 -4.48
CA ASP A 225 -15.82 7.66 -5.52
C ASP A 225 -15.16 9.02 -5.75
N CYS A 226 -13.84 9.05 -5.77
CA CYS A 226 -13.04 10.25 -6.04
C CYS A 226 -12.05 9.96 -7.17
N PHE A 227 -11.99 10.85 -8.16
CA PHE A 227 -11.15 10.71 -9.35
C PHE A 227 -10.15 11.85 -9.42
N PHE A 228 -8.87 11.54 -9.64
CA PHE A 228 -7.81 12.53 -9.78
C PHE A 228 -6.94 12.19 -10.97
N ASN A 229 -6.64 13.19 -11.81
CA ASN A 229 -5.68 13.01 -12.90
C ASN A 229 -4.25 13.10 -12.34
N ALA A 230 -3.38 12.19 -12.79
CA ALA A 230 -1.96 12.24 -12.53
C ALA A 230 -1.32 13.33 -13.38
N GLY A 231 -1.22 14.53 -12.81
CA GLY A 231 -0.57 15.68 -13.41
C GLY A 231 0.60 16.18 -12.57
N ASN A 232 1.60 16.77 -13.24
CA ASN A 232 2.83 17.28 -12.60
C ASN A 232 2.78 18.79 -12.31
N ILE A 233 1.59 19.40 -12.28
CA ILE A 233 1.45 20.86 -12.35
C ILE A 233 1.20 21.48 -10.97
N ALA A 234 0.45 20.79 -10.09
CA ALA A 234 0.11 21.33 -8.77
C ALA A 234 -0.26 20.23 -7.77
N LEU A 235 0.06 20.46 -6.50
CA LEU A 235 -0.50 19.72 -5.38
C LEU A 235 -1.83 20.35 -4.97
N MET A 236 -2.90 19.56 -4.90
CA MET A 236 -4.24 20.02 -4.51
C MET A 236 -4.74 19.22 -3.30
N SER A 237 -5.28 19.92 -2.30
CA SER A 237 -5.96 19.32 -1.14
C SER A 237 -7.35 19.93 -1.02
N VAL A 238 -8.37 19.08 -0.85
CA VAL A 238 -9.78 19.49 -0.73
C VAL A 238 -10.34 18.90 0.56
N LYS A 239 -10.79 19.76 1.47
CA LYS A 239 -11.48 19.35 2.71
C LYS A 239 -12.97 19.66 2.56
N VAL A 240 -13.80 18.62 2.69
CA VAL A 240 -15.27 18.75 2.71
C VAL A 240 -15.76 18.37 4.10
N THR A 241 -16.59 19.21 4.71
CA THR A 241 -17.16 19.01 6.05
C THR A 241 -18.68 19.12 6.01
N TRP A 242 -19.36 18.24 6.74
CA TRP A 242 -20.81 18.27 6.91
C TRP A 242 -21.14 18.76 8.31
N SER A 243 -22.08 19.68 8.44
CA SER A 243 -22.59 20.13 9.74
C SER A 243 -24.11 20.34 9.62
N PRO A 244 -24.92 19.87 10.59
CA PRO A 244 -26.33 20.20 10.61
C PRO A 244 -26.51 21.71 10.83
N LEU A 245 -27.55 22.30 10.25
CA LEU A 245 -27.95 23.66 10.58
C LEU A 245 -28.53 23.67 12.01
N PRO A 246 -28.24 24.68 12.85
CA PRO A 246 -28.89 24.83 14.15
C PRO A 246 -30.39 24.96 13.95
N GLU A 247 -31.20 24.31 14.79
CA GLU A 247 -32.63 24.65 14.88
C GLU A 247 -32.75 26.09 15.42
N GLY A 248 -33.47 26.94 14.70
CA GLY A 248 -33.73 28.32 15.12
C GLY A 248 -34.55 28.34 16.42
N PHE A 249 -34.20 29.26 17.32
CA PHE A 249 -34.93 29.52 18.58
C PHE A 249 -36.39 29.92 18.34
#